data_AF-A0A0F8BB55-F1
#
_entry.id   AF-A0A0F8BB55-F1
#
_cell.length_a   1.000
_cell.length_b   1.000
_cell.length_c   1.000
_cell.angle_alpha   90.00
_cell.angle_beta   90.00
_cell.angle_gamma   90.00
#
_symmetry.space_group_name_H-M   'P 1'
#
loop_
_entity.id
_entity.type
_entity.pdbx_description
1 polymer ?
#
loop_
_entity_poly.entity_id
_entity_poly.type
_entity_poly.pdbx_seq_one_letter_code
_entity_poly.pdbx_strand_id
1 'polypeptide(L)' 'MSDMISWLNDNKEWLFSGVGVAILSAVYYFVSHRIRHKNKIEPKQTQITGDKCVNFQVGDSLTINDSHFGGKENVK' A
#
# COMPACT_ATOMS: atom_id res chain seq x y z
N MET A 1 2.19 33.51 -4.65
CA MET A 1 3.41 32.65 -4.70
C MET A 1 4.55 33.26 -3.91
N SER A 2 4.70 34.59 -3.91
CA SER A 2 5.59 35.37 -3.01
C SER A 2 5.41 35.05 -1.53
N ASP A 3 4.16 34.93 -1.07
CA ASP A 3 3.84 34.94 0.36
C ASP A 3 4.20 33.63 1.06
N MET A 4 4.14 32.52 0.32
CA MET A 4 4.59 31.21 0.79
C MET A 4 6.12 31.19 0.92
N ILE A 5 6.82 31.77 -0.05
CA ILE A 5 8.28 31.80 -0.07
C ILE A 5 8.81 32.74 1.04
N SER A 6 8.17 33.89 1.26
CA SER A 6 8.54 34.79 2.35
C SER A 6 8.37 34.12 3.70
N TRP A 7 7.23 33.47 3.95
CA TRP A 7 7.00 32.73 5.20
C TRP A 7 8.04 31.64 5.44
N LEU A 8 8.39 30.86 4.41
CA LEU A 8 9.44 29.84 4.48
C LEU A 8 10.80 30.43 4.87
N ASN A 9 11.15 31.58 4.30
CA ASN A 9 12.41 32.26 4.59
C ASN A 9 12.44 32.84 6.01
N ASP A 10 11.31 33.37 6.47
CA ASP A 10 11.15 33.92 7.82
C ASP A 10 11.19 32.82 8.91
N ASN A 11 10.78 31.59 8.57
CA ASN A 11 10.73 30.46 9.50
C ASN A 11 11.83 29.42 9.29
N LYS A 12 12.83 29.71 8.43
CA LYS A 12 13.87 28.74 8.04
C LYS A 12 14.67 28.19 9.22
N GLU A 13 14.99 29.02 10.21
CA GLU A 13 15.77 28.62 11.38
C GLU A 13 15.00 27.61 12.23
N TRP A 14 13.69 27.81 12.37
CA TRP A 14 12.82 26.87 13.05
C TRP A 14 12.68 25.57 12.26
N LEU A 15 12.42 25.65 10.94
CA LEU A 15 12.23 24.49 10.05
C LEU A 15 13.47 23.59 9.98
N PHE A 16 14.65 24.18 9.89
CA PHE A 16 15.93 23.45 9.79
C PHE A 16 16.63 23.28 11.14
N SER A 17 16.00 23.68 12.25
CA SER A 17 16.47 23.31 13.59
C SER A 17 16.31 21.80 13.80
N GLY A 18 17.13 21.21 14.68
CA GLY A 18 16.98 19.80 15.06
C GLY A 18 15.57 19.46 15.58
N VAL A 19 14.91 20.39 16.26
CA VAL A 19 13.54 20.23 16.76
C VAL A 19 12.52 20.30 15.62
N GLY A 20 12.66 21.25 14.69
CA GLY A 20 11.78 21.38 13.52
C GLY A 20 11.81 20.14 12.64
N VAL A 21 13.00 19.64 12.34
CA VAL A 21 13.19 18.40 11.56
C VAL A 21 12.58 17.19 12.28
N ALA A 22 12.73 17.09 13.61
CA ALA A 22 12.12 16.00 14.38
C ALA A 22 10.59 16.03 14.32
N ILE A 23 9.96 17.20 14.44
CA ILE A 23 8.50 17.34 14.36
C ILE A 23 8.00 17.01 12.95
N LEU A 24 8.63 17.56 11.90
CA LEU A 24 8.24 17.31 10.51
C LEU A 24 8.37 15.84 10.12
N SER A 25 9.44 15.17 10.54
CA SER A 25 9.65 13.74 10.29
C SER A 25 8.63 12.87 11.03
N ALA A 26 8.27 13.21 12.27
CA ALA A 26 7.22 12.52 13.02
C ALA A 26 5.85 12.64 12.34
N VAL A 27 5.48 13.84 11.89
CA VAL A 27 4.23 14.07 11.14
C VAL A 27 4.22 13.29 9.84
N TYR A 28 5.32 13.35 9.06
CA TYR A 28 5.46 12.60 7.82
C TYR A 28 5.34 11.09 8.05
N TYR A 29 6.01 10.56 9.08
CA TYR A 29 5.93 9.16 9.44
C TYR A 29 4.50 8.75 9.80
N PHE A 30 3.82 9.51 10.65
CA PHE A 30 2.45 9.20 11.07
C PHE A 30 1.46 9.19 9.90
N VAL A 31 1.54 10.21 9.03
CA VAL A 31 0.68 10.32 7.84
C VAL A 31 1.00 9.21 6.84
N SER A 32 2.27 8.98 6.53
CA SER A 32 2.68 7.93 5.59
C SER A 32 2.33 6.52 6.09
N HIS A 33 2.47 6.27 7.40
CA HIS A 33 2.07 5.02 8.03
C HIS A 33 0.56 4.80 7.91
N ARG A 34 -0.26 5.80 8.26
CA ARG A 34 -1.73 5.74 8.11
C ARG A 34 -2.18 5.47 6.67
N ILE A 35 -1.51 6.05 5.68
CA ILE A 35 -1.83 5.86 4.26
C ILE A 35 -1.37 4.49 3.77
N ARG A 36 -0.14 4.06 4.11
CA ARG A 36 0.43 2.78 3.64
C ARG A 36 -0.28 1.56 4.23
N HIS A 37 -0.86 1.67 5.43
CA HIS A 37 -1.70 0.61 5.99
C HIS A 37 -2.98 0.33 5.19
N LYS A 38 -3.45 1.28 4.36
CA LYS A 38 -4.60 1.06 3.46
C LYS A 38 -4.22 0.35 2.15
N ASN A 39 -2.93 0.28 1.82
CA ASN A 39 -2.43 -0.29 0.57
C ASN A 39 -1.64 -1.59 0.77
N LYS A 40 -1.94 -2.35 1.83
CA LYS A 40 -1.54 -3.76 1.89
C LYS A 40 -2.37 -4.56 0.87
N ILE A 41 -2.09 -4.31 -0.41
CA ILE A 41 -2.36 -5.26 -1.46
C ILE A 41 -1.45 -6.43 -1.10
N GLU A 42 -2.02 -7.51 -0.62
CA GLU A 42 -1.25 -8.72 -0.33
C GLU A 42 -0.38 -9.06 -1.54
N PRO A 43 0.88 -9.48 -1.34
CA PRO A 43 1.74 -9.83 -2.45
C PRO A 43 1.12 -11.01 -3.20
N LYS A 44 0.39 -10.72 -4.27
CA LYS A 44 -0.20 -11.71 -5.16
C LYS A 44 0.93 -12.35 -5.98
N GLN A 45 1.59 -13.36 -5.42
CA GLN A 45 2.56 -14.15 -6.14
C GLN A 45 1.80 -15.09 -7.08
N THR A 46 1.71 -14.70 -8.35
CA THR A 46 1.19 -15.55 -9.42
C THR A 46 2.38 -16.14 -10.16
N GLN A 47 2.56 -17.45 -10.06
CA GLN A 47 3.58 -18.18 -10.80
C GLN A 47 2.92 -18.92 -11.97
N ILE A 48 3.39 -18.68 -13.19
CA ILE A 48 2.92 -19.39 -14.38
C ILE A 48 3.97 -20.44 -14.72
N THR A 49 3.57 -21.70 -14.88
CA THR A 49 4.45 -22.84 -15.17
C THR A 49 3.94 -23.64 -16.36
N GLY A 50 4.85 -24.18 -17.18
CA GLY A 50 4.56 -25.21 -18.19
C GLY A 50 3.38 -24.87 -19.11
N ASP A 51 2.48 -25.84 -19.31
CA ASP A 51 1.28 -25.79 -20.16
C ASP A 51 0.18 -24.83 -19.66
N LYS A 52 0.54 -23.57 -19.40
CA LYS A 52 -0.36 -22.51 -18.91
C LYS A 52 -0.98 -22.79 -17.53
N CYS A 53 -0.35 -23.62 -16.71
CA CYS A 53 -0.77 -23.81 -15.33
C CYS A 53 -0.42 -22.54 -14.52
N VAL A 54 -1.39 -22.01 -13.79
CA VAL A 54 -1.21 -20.83 -12.94
C VAL A 54 -1.32 -21.26 -11.49
N ASN A 55 -0.26 -21.04 -10.72
CA ASN A 55 -0.24 -21.25 -9.29
C ASN A 55 -0.45 -19.92 -8.57
N PHE A 56 -1.52 -19.86 -7.76
CA PHE A 56 -1.85 -18.72 -6.92
C PHE A 56 -1.47 -19.05 -5.48
N GLN A 57 -0.45 -18.37 -4.95
CA GLN A 57 -0.05 -18.50 -3.55
C GLN A 57 -0.60 -17.33 -2.74
N VAL A 58 -1.34 -17.65 -1.68
CA VAL A 58 -1.93 -16.68 -0.75
C VAL A 58 -1.59 -17.10 0.67
N GLY A 59 -1.15 -16.15 1.50
CA GLY A 59 -0.73 -16.41 2.88
C GLY A 59 -1.86 -16.40 3.91
N ASP A 60 -3.04 -15.90 3.53
CA ASP A 60 -4.20 -15.76 4.42
C ASP A 60 -5.45 -16.42 3.84
N SER A 61 -6.23 -15.71 3.02
CA SER A 61 -7.50 -16.24 2.46
C SER A 61 -7.61 -16.04 0.95
N LEU A 62 -8.02 -17.08 0.23
CA LEU A 62 -8.27 -17.02 -1.22
C LEU A 62 -9.76 -17.17 -1.49
N THR A 63 -10.39 -16.13 -2.03
CA THR A 63 -11.78 -16.16 -2.49
C THR A 63 -11.81 -16.27 -4.00
N ILE A 64 -12.27 -17.41 -4.53
CA ILE A 64 -12.48 -17.62 -5.97
C ILE A 64 -13.97 -17.43 -6.24
N ASN A 65 -14.32 -16.34 -6.91
CA ASN A 65 -15.68 -16.10 -7.36
C ASN A 65 -15.78 -16.42 -8.85
N ASP A 66 -15.98 -17.69 -9.16
CA ASP A 66 -16.14 -18.17 -10.53
C ASP A 66 -17.31 -19.18 -10.56
N SER A 67 -18.24 -18.97 -11.50
CA SER A 67 -19.43 -19.79 -11.71
C SER A 67 -19.14 -21.13 -12.39
N HIS A 68 -17.93 -21.35 -12.90
CA HIS A 68 -17.51 -22.58 -13.57
C HIS A 68 -16.87 -23.63 -12.66
N PHE A 69 -16.46 -23.26 -11.45
CA PHE A 69 -15.85 -24.19 -10.49
C PHE A 69 -16.90 -24.71 -9.50
N GLY A 70 -17.81 -25.52 -10.02
CA GLY A 70 -18.83 -26.23 -9.26
C GLY A 70 -19.38 -27.33 -10.16
N GLY A 71 -18.92 -28.57 -9.95
CA GLY A 71 -19.34 -29.70 -10.76
C GLY A 71 -20.87 -29.81 -10.74
N LYS A 72 -21.49 -29.83 -11.91
CA LYS A 72 -22.84 -30.38 -12.04
C LYS A 72 -22.76 -31.87 -11.73
N GLU A 73 -23.02 -32.21 -10.48
CA GLU A 73 -23.31 -33.58 -10.09
C GLU A 73 -24.57 -34.02 -10.84
N ASN A 74 -24.37 -34.80 -11.91
CA ASN A 74 -25.48 -35.52 -12.54
C ASN A 74 -25.79 -36.71 -11.63
N VAL A 75 -26.66 -36.50 -10.64
CA VAL A 75 -27.31 -37.60 -9.92
C VAL A 75 -28.25 -38.30 -10.90
N LYS A 76 -27.98 -39.59 -11.14
CA LYS A 76 -28.77 -40.49 -12.00
C LYS A 76 -30.18 -40.69 -11.48
#